data_AF-A0A150XZ41-F1
#
_entry.id   AF-A0A150XZ41-F1
#
_cell.length_a   1.000
_cell.length_b   1.000
_cell.length_c   1.000
_cell.angle_alpha   90.00
_cell.angle_beta   90.00
_cell.angle_gamma   90.00
#
_symmetry.space_group_name_H-M   'P 1'
#
loop_
_entity.id
_entity.type
_entity.pdbx_description
1 polymer ?
#
loop_
_entity_poly.entity_id
_entity_poly.type
_entity_poly.pdbx_seq_one_letter_code
_entity_poly.pdbx_strand_id
1 'polypeptide(L)' 'MIIINVKENESIDRALKRFKKKFERTGVLKELRARQAYEKPSVANRAQKIKAAYKEKMYANENY' A
#
# COMPACT_ATOMS: atom_id res chain seq x y z
N MET A 1 3.64 12.81 9.02
CA MET A 1 4.06 13.94 8.17
C MET A 1 5.28 13.49 7.35
N ILE A 2 5.24 13.63 6.01
CA ILE A 2 6.31 13.12 5.14
C ILE A 2 7.35 14.22 4.93
N ILE A 3 8.52 14.08 5.55
CA ILE A 3 9.66 14.98 5.36
C ILE A 3 10.63 14.34 4.35
N ILE A 4 11.10 15.14 3.40
CA ILE A 4 12.08 14.76 2.38
C ILE A 4 13.15 15.82 2.32
N ASN A 5 14.36 15.42 2.66
CA ASN A 5 15.51 16.30 2.59
C ASN A 5 15.99 16.32 1.14
N VAL A 6 15.99 17.50 0.53
CA VAL A 6 16.54 17.76 -0.81
C VAL A 6 17.93 18.33 -0.61
N LYS A 7 18.95 17.75 -1.26
CA LYS A 7 20.32 18.29 -1.25
C LYS A 7 20.49 19.30 -2.39
N GLU A 8 21.43 20.24 -2.24
CA GLU A 8 21.62 21.37 -3.17
C GLU A 8 21.93 20.95 -4.63
N ASN A 9 22.56 19.79 -4.84
CA ASN A 9 22.87 19.25 -6.18
C ASN A 9 21.88 18.19 -6.70
N GLU A 10 20.67 18.15 -6.13
CA GLU A 10 19.68 17.15 -6.52
C GLU A 10 18.64 17.69 -7.51
N SER A 11 18.46 16.98 -8.62
CA SER A 11 17.37 17.27 -9.56
C SER A 11 16.01 17.13 -8.86
N ILE A 12 15.16 18.15 -9.04
CA ILE A 12 13.80 18.24 -8.48
C ILE A 12 12.99 16.96 -8.77
N ASP A 13 13.17 16.38 -9.96
CA ASP A 13 12.43 15.20 -10.40
C ASP A 13 12.77 13.95 -9.56
N ARG A 14 14.03 13.82 -9.12
CA ARG A 14 14.43 12.76 -8.18
C ARG A 14 13.77 12.93 -6.81
N ALA A 15 13.69 14.16 -6.31
CA ALA A 15 13.03 14.45 -5.04
C ALA A 15 11.53 14.12 -5.11
N LEU A 16 10.86 14.49 -6.21
CA LEU A 16 9.45 14.15 -6.47
C LEU A 16 9.22 12.64 -6.54
N LYS A 17 10.10 11.89 -7.22
CA LYS A 17 9.98 10.43 -7.32
C LYS A 17 10.11 9.76 -5.94
N ARG A 18 11.02 10.24 -5.08
CA ARG A 18 11.12 9.75 -3.70
C ARG A 18 9.89 10.12 -2.88
N PHE A 19 9.34 11.32 -3.07
CA PHE A 19 8.10 11.72 -2.42
C PHE A 19 6.97 10.79 -2.78
N LYS A 20 6.75 10.58 -4.08
CA LYS A 20 5.72 9.68 -4.57
C LYS A 20 5.88 8.26 -4.00
N LYS A 21 7.09 7.70 -4.03
CA LYS A 21 7.36 6.37 -3.45
C LYS A 21 7.11 6.32 -1.94
N LYS A 22 7.50 7.36 -1.20
CA LYS A 22 7.29 7.44 0.26
C LYS A 22 5.80 7.61 0.58
N PHE A 23 5.07 8.41 -0.19
CA PHE A 23 3.62 8.59 -0.09
C PHE A 23 2.85 7.31 -0.40
N GLU A 24 3.19 6.62 -1.49
CA GLU A 24 2.59 5.33 -1.84
C GLU A 24 2.82 4.28 -0.74
N ARG A 25 4.03 4.26 -0.15
CA ARG A 25 4.36 3.34 0.96
C ARG A 25 3.53 3.62 2.22
N THR A 26 3.14 4.87 2.47
CA THR A 26 2.26 5.19 3.61
C THR A 26 0.84 4.66 3.43
N GLY A 27 0.41 4.31 2.21
CA GLY A 27 -0.90 3.70 1.98
C GLY A 27 -2.10 4.59 2.29
N VAL A 28 -1.89 5.89 2.57
CA VAL A 28 -2.93 6.87 2.95
C VAL A 28 -4.08 6.88 1.95
N LEU A 29 -3.78 6.76 0.66
CA LEU A 29 -4.79 6.78 -0.39
C LEU A 29 -5.68 5.53 -0.38
N LYS A 30 -5.13 4.38 0.02
CA LYS A 30 -5.90 3.14 0.20
C LYS A 30 -6.78 3.23 1.46
N GLU A 31 -6.26 3.82 2.52
CA GLU A 31 -6.99 4.04 3.76
C GLU A 31 -8.16 5.03 3.56
N LEU A 32 -7.92 6.13 2.85
CA LEU A 32 -8.97 7.08 2.47
C LEU A 32 -10.11 6.38 1.73
N ARG A 33 -9.80 5.55 0.72
CA ARG A 33 -10.81 4.78 -0.03
C ARG A 33 -11.56 3.80 0.86
N ALA A 34 -10.87 3.10 1.76
CA ALA A 34 -11.51 2.17 2.69
C ALA A 34 -12.44 2.87 3.68
N ARG A 35 -12.15 4.13 4.05
CA ARG A 35 -12.95 4.93 4.97
C ARG A 35 -14.12 5.67 4.31
N GLN A 36 -14.23 5.68 2.98
CA GLN A 36 -15.32 6.34 2.26
C GLN A 36 -16.70 5.73 2.55
N ALA A 37 -16.73 4.43 2.87
CA ALA A 37 -17.95 3.71 3.21
C ALA A 37 -17.75 2.87 4.48
N TYR A 38 -18.83 2.67 5.23
CA TYR A 38 -18.80 1.74 6.35
C TYR A 38 -18.84 0.30 5.83
N GLU A 39 -17.78 -0.46 6.10
CA GLU A 39 -17.74 -1.90 5.89
C GLU A 39 -17.96 -2.62 7.22
N LYS A 40 -18.97 -3.48 7.30
CA LYS A 40 -19.23 -4.29 8.49
C LYS A 40 -17.99 -5.18 8.77
N PRO A 41 -17.53 -5.30 10.03
CA PRO A 41 -16.32 -6.06 10.37
C PRO A 41 -16.36 -7.52 9.88
N SER A 42 -17.54 -8.13 9.84
CA SER A 42 -17.71 -9.50 9.31
C SER A 42 -17.33 -9.63 7.83
N VAL A 43 -17.63 -8.59 7.02
CA VAL A 43 -17.35 -8.58 5.58
C VAL A 43 -15.84 -8.39 5.36
N ALA A 44 -15.23 -7.42 6.06
CA ALA A 44 -13.80 -7.17 6.01
C ALA A 44 -12.99 -8.43 6.41
N ASN A 45 -13.35 -9.07 7.51
CA ASN A 45 -12.69 -10.29 8.00
C ASN A 45 -12.81 -11.44 7.00
N ARG A 46 -13.97 -11.58 6.33
CA ARG A 46 -14.17 -12.60 5.29
C ARG A 46 -13.28 -12.33 4.08
N ALA A 47 -13.22 -11.09 3.61
CA ALA A 47 -12.37 -10.70 2.48
C ALA A 47 -10.88 -10.96 2.76
N GLN A 48 -10.42 -10.69 3.98
CA GLN A 48 -9.04 -10.99 4.41
C GLN A 48 -8.71 -12.49 4.32
N LYS A 49 -9.60 -13.36 4.84
CA LYS A 49 -9.40 -14.82 4.81
C LYS A 49 -9.33 -15.37 3.39
N ILE A 50 -10.25 -14.94 2.52
CA ILE A 50 -10.28 -15.37 1.11
C ILE A 50 -8.98 -14.97 0.41
N LYS A 51 -8.52 -13.73 0.63
CA LYS A 51 -7.28 -13.23 0.05
C LYS A 51 -6.05 -14.00 0.55
N ALA A 52 -6.00 -14.33 1.84
CA ALA A 52 -4.91 -15.12 2.41
C ALA A 52 -4.85 -16.52 1.80
N ALA A 53 -5.98 -17.23 1.75
CA ALA A 53 -6.07 -18.56 1.15
C ALA A 53 -5.69 -18.57 -0.34
N TYR A 54 -6.09 -17.54 -1.10
CA TYR A 54 -5.66 -17.38 -2.49
C TYR A 54 -4.15 -17.22 -2.61
N LYS A 55 -3.55 -16.39 -1.75
CA LYS A 55 -2.11 -16.13 -1.74
C LYS A 55 -1.30 -17.39 -1.40
N GLU A 56 -1.77 -18.14 -0.40
CA GLU A 56 -1.19 -19.42 0.02
C GLU A 56 -1.17 -20.44 -1.13
N LYS A 57 -2.30 -20.60 -1.82
CA LYS A 57 -2.39 -21.48 -3.00
C LYS A 57 -1.42 -21.07 -4.10
N MET A 58 -1.29 -19.77 -4.36
CA MET A 58 -0.36 -19.27 -5.38
C MET A 58 1.09 -19.58 -5.02
N TYR A 59 1.51 -19.34 -3.77
CA TYR A 59 2.86 -19.68 -3.32
C TYR A 59 3.14 -21.19 -3.29
N ALA A 60 2.13 -22.01 -2.99
CA ALA A 60 2.27 -23.46 -3.02
C ALA A 60 2.53 -23.98 -4.45
N ASN A 61 1.84 -23.41 -5.44
CA ASN A 61 2.03 -23.75 -6.85
C ASN A 61 3.37 -23.26 -7.43
N GLU A 62 3.93 -22.17 -6.89
CA GLU A 62 5.18 -21.57 -7.36
C GLU A 62 6.43 -22.26 -6.78
N ASN A 63 6.27 -22.98 -5.66
CA ASN A 63 7.34 -23.68 -4.94
C ASN A 63 7.41 -25.20 -5.26
N TYR A 64 6.66 -25.70 -6.24
CA TYR A 64 6.65 -27.11 -6.67
C TYR A 64 6.89 -27.23 -8.18
#